data_AF-A0A929PFT6-F1
#
_entry.id   AF-A0A929PFT6-F1
#
_cell.length_a   1.000
_cell.length_b   1.000
_cell.length_c   1.000
_cell.angle_alpha   90.00
_cell.angle_beta   90.00
_cell.angle_gamma   90.00
#
_symmetry.space_group_name_H-M   'P 1'
#
loop_
_entity.id
_entity.type
_entity.pdbx_description
1 polymer ?
#
loop_
_entity_poly.entity_id
_entity_poly.type
_entity_poly.pdbx_seq_one_letter_code
_entity_poly.pdbx_strand_id
1 'polypeptide(L)' 'MKGNCPFHNDQNLSFMVLPTKNTFKCFGCGAEGRPVDFLSLVENRTFEEATKMLAKHLGLSERLSA' A
#
# COMPACT_ATOMS: atom_id res chain seq x y z
N MET A 1 13.60 0.90 0.16
CA MET A 1 13.60 -0.20 1.15
C MET A 1 13.24 -1.49 0.42
N LYS A 2 13.86 -2.63 0.77
CA LYS A 2 13.64 -3.93 0.10
C LYS A 2 13.15 -4.96 1.13
N GLY A 3 12.24 -5.86 0.78
CA GLY A 3 11.67 -6.87 1.68
C GLY A 3 10.97 -8.03 0.97
N ASN A 4 10.44 -8.97 1.76
CA ASN A 4 9.53 -10.01 1.26
C ASN A 4 8.20 -9.39 0.87
N CYS A 5 7.57 -9.94 -0.17
CA CYS A 5 6.29 -9.44 -0.63
C CYS A 5 5.15 -9.93 0.26
N PRO A 6 4.26 -9.04 0.74
CA PRO A 6 3.08 -9.47 1.49
C PRO A 6 1.98 -10.06 0.61
N PHE A 7 2.10 -9.95 -0.72
CA PHE A 7 1.04 -10.33 -1.68
C PHE A 7 1.24 -11.70 -2.34
N HIS A 8 2.40 -12.32 -2.14
CA HIS A 8 2.64 -13.69 -2.61
C HIS A 8 3.72 -14.34 -1.75
N ASN A 9 3.68 -15.67 -1.68
CA ASN A 9 4.58 -16.43 -0.84
C ASN A 9 5.81 -16.88 -1.63
N ASP A 10 6.88 -16.09 -1.59
CA ASP A 10 8.21 -16.41 -2.14
C ASP A 10 9.28 -16.04 -1.08
N GLN A 11 10.41 -16.75 -1.09
CA GLN A 11 11.57 -16.46 -0.26
C GLN A 11 12.48 -15.36 -0.85
N ASN A 12 12.25 -14.95 -2.09
CA ASN A 12 12.97 -13.84 -2.69
C ASN A 12 12.51 -12.48 -2.13
N LEU A 13 13.48 -11.64 -1.79
CA LEU A 13 13.26 -10.24 -1.45
C LEU A 13 12.84 -9.44 -2.71
N SER A 14 11.58 -9.53 -3.11
CA SER A 14 11.07 -8.99 -4.37
C SER A 14 10.29 -7.68 -4.23
N PHE A 15 9.97 -7.27 -3.01
CA PHE A 15 9.19 -6.07 -2.72
C PHE A 15 10.08 -4.85 -2.48
N MET A 16 9.80 -3.74 -3.15
CA MET A 16 10.50 -2.47 -2.97
C MET A 16 9.54 -1.32 -2.69
N VAL A 17 9.88 -0.51 -1.70
CA VAL A 17 9.29 0.81 -1.44
C VAL A 17 10.23 1.88 -1.98
N LEU A 18 9.68 2.81 -2.77
CA LEU A 18 10.37 3.91 -3.46
C LEU A 18 9.88 5.25 -2.86
N PRO A 19 10.47 5.76 -1.77
CA PRO A 19 9.96 6.94 -1.07
C PRO A 19 9.92 8.20 -1.93
N THR A 20 10.92 8.38 -2.81
CA THR A 20 10.98 9.53 -3.74
C THR A 20 9.83 9.56 -4.74
N LYS A 21 9.27 8.40 -5.07
CA LYS A 21 8.11 8.27 -5.97
C LYS A 21 6.79 8.09 -5.21
N ASN A 22 6.85 7.92 -3.89
CA ASN A 22 5.72 7.55 -3.03
C ASN A 22 4.95 6.33 -3.57
N THR A 23 5.68 5.29 -3.98
CA THR A 23 5.11 4.05 -4.54
C THR A 23 5.79 2.80 -3.99
N PHE A 24 5.16 1.65 -4.21
CA PHE A 24 5.75 0.34 -4.04
C PHE A 24 5.66 -0.47 -5.34
N LYS A 25 6.55 -1.46 -5.47
CA LYS A 25 6.48 -2.49 -6.52
C LYS A 25 7.07 -3.81 -6.04
N CYS A 26 6.39 -4.90 -6.35
CA CYS A 26 6.90 -6.25 -6.27
C CYS A 26 7.36 -6.71 -7.66
N PHE A 27 8.64 -7.08 -7.78
CA PHE A 27 9.19 -7.58 -9.04
C PHE A 27 8.97 -9.09 -9.26
N GLY A 28 8.39 -9.78 -8.28
CA GLY A 28 8.02 -11.20 -8.38
C GLY A 28 6.59 -11.40 -8.90
N CYS A 29 5.60 -10.83 -8.21
CA CYS A 29 4.18 -10.97 -8.56
C CYS A 29 3.58 -9.79 -9.34
N GLY A 30 4.34 -8.70 -9.53
CA GLY A 30 3.88 -7.53 -10.27
C GLY A 30 3.01 -6.54 -9.48
N ALA A 31 2.63 -6.85 -8.24
CA ALA A 31 1.86 -5.92 -7.40
C ALA A 31 2.56 -4.56 -7.27
N GLU A 32 1.85 -3.48 -7.53
CA GLU A 32 2.37 -2.11 -7.50
C GLU A 32 1.27 -1.11 -7.13
N GLY A 33 1.66 0.08 -6.68
CA GLY A 33 0.71 1.13 -6.31
C GLY A 33 1.29 2.19 -5.38
N ARG A 34 0.41 3.06 -4.87
CA ARG A 34 0.66 4.08 -3.86
C ARG A 34 0.35 3.54 -2.45
N PRO A 35 0.65 4.28 -1.37
CA PRO A 35 0.42 3.80 0.00
C PRO A 35 -1.02 3.38 0.32
N VAL A 36 -2.02 4.06 -0.25
CA VAL A 36 -3.43 3.68 -0.06
C VAL A 36 -3.77 2.38 -0.78
N ASP A 37 -3.24 2.19 -2.00
CA ASP A 37 -3.41 0.95 -2.76
C ASP A 37 -2.78 -0.23 -1.99
N PHE A 38 -1.61 -0.02 -1.38
CA PHE A 38 -0.98 -1.03 -0.52
C PHE A 38 -1.91 -1.42 0.64
N LEU A 39 -2.44 -0.45 1.38
CA LEU A 39 -3.30 -0.71 2.53
C LEU A 39 -4.61 -1.41 2.11
N SER A 40 -5.19 -0.99 0.98
CA SER A 40 -6.36 -1.63 0.38
C SER A 40 -6.11 -3.11 0.07
N LEU A 41 -4.96 -3.43 -0.54
CA LEU A 41 -4.59 -4.80 -0.91
C LEU A 41 -4.27 -5.68 0.31
N VAL A 42 -3.51 -5.16 1.28
CA VAL A 42 -3.10 -5.92 2.48
C VAL A 42 -4.29 -6.20 3.40
N GLU A 43 -5.17 -5.21 3.59
CA GLU A 43 -6.33 -5.32 4.48
C GLU A 43 -7.56 -5.93 3.80
N ASN A 44 -7.48 -6.21 2.49
CA ASN A 44 -8.60 -6.64 1.65
C ASN A 44 -9.82 -5.71 1.82
N ARG A 45 -9.58 -4.41 1.65
CA ARG A 45 -10.56 -3.33 1.79
C ARG A 45 -10.68 -2.54 0.50
N THR A 46 -11.79 -1.86 0.30
CA THR A 46 -11.93 -0.89 -0.78
C THR A 46 -10.97 0.29 -0.60
N PHE A 47 -10.66 0.99 -1.69
CA PHE A 47 -9.82 2.19 -1.63
C PHE A 47 -10.38 3.25 -0.67
N GLU A 48 -11.70 3.41 -0.62
CA GLU A 48 -12.35 4.35 0.29
C GLU A 48 -12.13 3.93 1.75
N GLU A 49 -12.43 2.69 2.12
CA GLU A 49 -12.19 2.17 3.48
C GLU A 49 -10.72 2.30 3.90
N ALA A 50 -9.78 1.96 3.02
CA ALA A 50 -8.35 2.13 3.27
C ALA A 50 -7.96 3.60 3.48
N THR A 51 -8.55 4.52 2.69
CA THR A 51 -8.34 5.96 2.86
C THR A 51 -8.85 6.44 4.22
N LYS A 52 -10.03 5.99 4.65
CA LYS A 52 -10.62 6.30 5.96
C LYS A 52 -9.75 5.79 7.10
N MET A 53 -9.25 4.56 6.99
CA MET A 53 -8.31 3.97 7.95
C MET A 53 -7.03 4.81 8.08
N LEU A 54 -6.45 5.23 6.95
CA LEU A 54 -5.25 6.06 6.94
C LEU A 54 -5.51 7.46 7.52
N ALA A 55 -6.61 8.11 7.13
CA ALA A 55 -6.99 9.43 7.67
C ALA A 55 -7.16 9.38 9.19
N LYS A 56 -7.86 8.36 9.70
CA LYS A 56 -8.02 8.12 11.14
C LYS A 56 -6.68 7.90 11.84
N HIS A 57 -5.78 7.12 11.25
CA HIS A 57 -4.44 6.87 11.80
C HIS A 57 -3.60 8.16 11.89
N LEU A 58 -3.78 9.08 10.94
CA LEU A 58 -3.08 10.37 10.89
C LEU A 58 -3.79 11.48 11.69
N GLY A 59 -4.93 11.21 12.33
CA GLY A 59 -5.72 12.23 13.03
C GLY A 59 -6.36 13.26 12.10
N LEU A 60 -6.54 12.94 10.82
CA LEU A 60 -7.17 13.82 9.83
C LEU A 60 -8.69 13.63 9.87
N SER A 61 -9.42 14.75 9.89
CA SER A 61 -10.87 14.74 9.70
C SER A 61 -11.19 14.43 8.24
N GLU A 62 -12.12 13.51 8.00
CA GLU A 62 -12.59 13.18 6.66
C GLU A 62 -13.34 14.37 6.05
N ARG A 63 -12.63 15.20 5.29
CA ARG A 63 -13.23 15.97 4.20
C ARG A 63 -12.70 15.38 2.90
N LEU A 64 -13.34 14.29 2.47
CA LEU A 64 -13.24 13.85 1.08
C LEU A 64 -13.95 14.93 0.26
N SER A 65 -13.19 15.91 -0.24
CA SER A 65 -13.70 16.84 -1.23
C SER A 65 -14.04 16.03 -2.48
N ALA A 66 -15.31 16.16 -2.89
CA ALA A 66 -15.92 15.58 -4.08
C ALA A 66 -15.06 15.72 -5.34
#